data_AF-A0A081SBE5-F1
#
_entry.id   AF-A0A081SBE5-F1
#
_cell.length_a   1.000
_cell.length_b   1.000
_cell.length_c   1.000
_cell.angle_alpha   90.00
_cell.angle_beta   90.00
_cell.angle_gamma   90.00
#
_symmetry.space_group_name_H-M   'P 1'
#
loop_
_entity.id
_entity.type
_entity.pdbx_description
1 polymer ?
#
loop_
_entity_poly.entity_id
_entity_poly.type
_entity_poly.pdbx_seq_one_letter_code
_entity_poly.pdbx_strand_id
1 'polypeptide(L)'
;MNIKSASDLLGISADTIRYYERVGLVPPITRTATGIRDFQDHDIEALEFIKCFRSAGVSVDSLVDYMSLYQKGDETREKRLGILEEEKKKLEERLSQLQVALNRLNLKIKLYKEGKI
;
A
#
# COMPACT_ATOMS: atom_id res chain seq x y z
N MET A 1 -7.29 -10.65 16.91
CA MET A 1 -8.23 -9.54 16.61
C MET A 1 -9.20 -9.95 15.51
N ASN A 2 -10.49 -9.55 15.52
CA ASN A 2 -11.42 -9.91 14.43
C ASN A 2 -11.36 -8.93 13.24
N ILE A 3 -11.94 -9.30 12.09
CA ILE A 3 -11.86 -8.49 10.86
C ILE A 3 -12.55 -7.11 10.97
N LYS A 4 -13.58 -6.98 11.82
CA LYS A 4 -14.25 -5.69 12.03
C LYS A 4 -13.30 -4.74 12.77
N SER A 5 -12.69 -5.20 13.85
CA SER A 5 -11.69 -4.43 14.59
C SER A 5 -10.49 -4.05 13.72
N ALA A 6 -9.99 -4.98 12.89
CA ALA A 6 -8.90 -4.69 11.95
C ALA A 6 -9.33 -3.65 10.90
N SER A 7 -10.56 -3.76 10.37
CA SER A 7 -11.13 -2.80 9.43
C SER A 7 -11.20 -1.38 10.02
N ASP A 8 -11.70 -1.27 11.26
CA ASP A 8 -11.84 0.01 11.96
C ASP A 8 -10.47 0.62 12.27
N LEU A 9 -9.50 -0.20 12.74
CA LEU A 9 -8.14 0.23 13.05
C LEU A 9 -7.41 0.74 11.79
N LEU A 10 -7.49 -0.02 10.70
CA LEU A 10 -6.76 0.25 9.48
C LEU A 10 -7.48 1.24 8.57
N GLY A 11 -8.75 1.55 8.81
CA GLY A 11 -9.56 2.40 7.94
C GLY A 11 -9.69 1.87 6.51
N ILE A 12 -9.66 0.54 6.34
CA ILE A 12 -9.93 -0.15 5.07
C ILE A 12 -11.09 -1.11 5.28
N SER A 13 -11.93 -1.32 4.25
CA SER A 13 -13.11 -2.16 4.41
C SER A 13 -12.73 -3.63 4.68
N ALA A 14 -13.58 -4.35 5.40
CA ALA A 14 -13.43 -5.79 5.60
C ALA A 14 -13.33 -6.55 4.25
N ASP A 15 -14.01 -6.09 3.19
CA ASP A 15 -13.91 -6.67 1.86
C ASP A 15 -12.56 -6.41 1.19
N THR A 16 -11.95 -5.25 1.44
CA THR A 16 -10.57 -4.95 1.02
C THR A 16 -9.58 -5.88 1.70
N ILE A 17 -9.75 -6.12 3.01
CA ILE A 17 -8.88 -7.06 3.76
C ILE A 17 -9.04 -8.48 3.21
N ARG A 18 -10.27 -8.95 2.98
CA ARG A 18 -10.54 -10.26 2.33
C ARG A 18 -9.94 -10.34 0.95
N TYR A 19 -10.01 -9.26 0.18
CA TYR A 19 -9.42 -9.17 -1.15
C TYR A 19 -7.90 -9.32 -1.06
N TYR A 20 -7.22 -8.60 -0.17
CA TYR A 20 -5.77 -8.68 0.02
C TYR A 20 -5.30 -10.08 0.39
N GLU A 21 -5.97 -10.73 1.34
CA GLU A 21 -5.65 -12.13 1.68
C GLU A 21 -5.87 -13.06 0.47
N ARG A 22 -6.99 -12.91 -0.26
CA ARG A 22 -7.32 -13.76 -1.41
C ARG A 22 -6.30 -13.66 -2.54
N VAL A 23 -5.76 -12.48 -2.80
CA VAL A 23 -4.75 -12.28 -3.86
C VAL A 23 -3.32 -12.55 -3.39
N GLY A 24 -3.12 -12.93 -2.12
CA GLY A 24 -1.81 -13.26 -1.57
C GLY A 24 -0.97 -12.05 -1.17
N LEU A 25 -1.58 -10.87 -1.00
CA LEU A 25 -0.88 -9.69 -0.48
C LEU A 25 -0.52 -9.85 1.00
N VAL A 26 -1.35 -10.53 1.77
CA VAL A 26 -1.01 -10.98 3.11
C VAL A 26 -0.98 -12.50 3.16
N PRO A 27 -0.13 -13.10 4.01
CA PRO A 27 -0.23 -14.53 4.30
C PRO A 27 -1.66 -14.90 4.74
N PRO A 28 -2.05 -16.18 4.61
CA PRO A 28 -3.33 -16.65 5.10
C PRO A 28 -3.51 -16.30 6.58
N ILE A 29 -4.57 -15.58 6.91
CA ILE A 29 -4.81 -15.13 8.28
C ILE A 29 -5.28 -16.33 9.10
N THR A 30 -4.70 -16.48 10.30
CA THR A 30 -5.09 -17.55 11.21
C THR A 30 -6.58 -17.47 11.56
N ARG A 31 -7.17 -18.61 11.96
CA ARG A 31 -8.59 -18.69 12.28
C ARG A 31 -8.78 -19.28 13.67
N THR A 32 -9.73 -18.71 14.40
CA THR A 32 -10.26 -19.28 15.64
C THR A 32 -10.93 -20.64 15.39
N ALA A 33 -11.18 -21.41 16.45
CA ALA A 33 -11.90 -22.69 16.39
C ALA A 33 -13.32 -22.58 15.78
N THR A 34 -13.94 -21.40 15.83
CA THR A 34 -15.25 -21.12 15.23
C THR A 34 -15.16 -20.65 13.78
N GLY A 35 -13.95 -20.65 13.18
CA GLY A 35 -13.71 -20.31 11.78
C GLY A 35 -13.56 -18.82 11.46
N ILE A 36 -13.59 -17.95 12.49
CA ILE A 36 -13.43 -16.51 12.36
C ILE A 36 -11.95 -16.17 12.23
N ARG A 37 -11.59 -15.27 11.29
CA ARG A 37 -10.23 -14.74 11.14
C ARG A 37 -9.77 -14.06 12.42
N ASP A 38 -8.57 -14.42 12.85
CA ASP A 38 -7.90 -13.90 14.03
C ASP A 38 -6.57 -13.25 13.62
N PHE A 39 -6.63 -11.93 13.43
CA PHE A 39 -5.49 -11.10 13.06
C PHE A 39 -4.56 -10.95 14.26
N GLN A 40 -3.29 -11.28 14.05
CA GLN A 40 -2.19 -11.03 14.98
C GLN A 40 -1.51 -9.71 14.65
N ASP A 41 -0.63 -9.22 15.53
CA ASP A 41 0.03 -7.92 15.34
C ASP A 41 0.83 -7.85 14.03
N HIS A 42 1.52 -8.94 13.67
CA HIS A 42 2.26 -9.01 12.40
C HIS A 42 1.35 -8.93 11.15
N ASP A 43 0.10 -9.42 11.24
CA ASP A 43 -0.86 -9.29 10.16
C ASP A 43 -1.29 -7.84 9.97
N ILE A 44 -1.46 -7.13 11.10
CA ILE A 44 -1.81 -5.71 11.10
C ILE A 44 -0.67 -4.89 10.52
N GLU A 45 0.57 -5.11 10.94
CA GLU A 45 1.77 -4.45 10.39
C GLU A 45 1.89 -4.66 8.87
N ALA A 46 1.65 -5.89 8.40
CA ALA A 46 1.66 -6.20 6.97
C ALA A 46 0.55 -5.44 6.22
N LEU A 47 -0.67 -5.41 6.77
CA LEU A 47 -1.79 -4.67 6.18
C LEU A 47 -1.55 -3.17 6.15
N GLU A 48 -0.92 -2.59 7.18
CA GLU A 48 -0.52 -1.18 7.20
C GLU A 48 0.49 -0.86 6.10
N PHE A 49 1.50 -1.72 5.95
CA PHE A 49 2.48 -1.61 4.87
C PHE A 49 1.80 -1.63 3.49
N ILE A 50 0.96 -2.64 3.23
CA ILE A 50 0.24 -2.78 1.96
C ILE A 50 -0.66 -1.58 1.71
N LYS A 51 -1.41 -1.12 2.73
CA LYS A 51 -2.26 0.07 2.64
C LYS A 51 -1.44 1.30 2.23
N CYS A 52 -0.29 1.52 2.86
CA CYS A 52 0.59 2.65 2.56
C CYS A 52 1.03 2.64 1.08
N PHE A 53 1.59 1.52 0.62
CA PHE A 53 2.07 1.39 -0.77
C PHE A 53 0.95 1.48 -1.79
N ARG A 54 -0.21 0.89 -1.50
CA ARG A 54 -1.41 1.01 -2.35
C ARG A 54 -1.88 2.46 -2.45
N SER A 55 -1.85 3.22 -1.35
CA SER A 55 -2.21 4.64 -1.36
C SER A 55 -1.22 5.51 -2.14
N ALA A 56 0.06 5.11 -2.17
CA ALA A 56 1.09 5.73 -3.00
C ALA A 56 1.00 5.34 -4.49
N GLY A 57 0.07 4.44 -4.84
CA GLY A 57 -0.19 4.01 -6.20
C GLY A 57 0.72 2.87 -6.69
N VAL A 58 1.37 2.15 -5.78
CA VAL A 58 2.06 0.90 -6.12
C VAL A 58 1.00 -0.15 -6.48
N SER A 59 1.26 -0.92 -7.54
CA SER A 59 0.28 -1.88 -8.06
C SER A 59 0.03 -3.04 -7.09
N VAL A 60 -1.14 -3.67 -7.19
CA VAL A 60 -1.41 -4.91 -6.43
C VAL A 60 -0.43 -5.99 -6.88
N ASP A 61 -0.20 -6.13 -8.18
CA ASP A 61 0.65 -7.17 -8.74
C ASP A 61 2.10 -7.07 -8.25
N SER A 62 2.70 -5.87 -8.25
CA SER A 62 4.06 -5.64 -7.72
C SER A 62 4.18 -6.06 -6.25
N LEU A 63 3.15 -5.78 -5.45
CA LEU A 63 3.13 -6.14 -4.02
C LEU A 63 2.89 -7.64 -3.82
N VAL A 64 2.06 -8.29 -4.64
CA VAL A 64 1.88 -9.75 -4.62
C VAL A 64 3.20 -10.44 -4.97
N ASP A 65 3.89 -9.97 -6.02
CA ASP A 65 5.20 -10.50 -6.41
C ASP A 65 6.21 -10.36 -5.27
N TYR A 66 6.29 -9.17 -4.65
CA TYR A 66 7.14 -8.94 -3.49
C TYR A 66 6.82 -9.90 -2.33
N MET A 67 5.55 -10.05 -1.96
CA MET A 67 5.12 -10.88 -0.84
C MET A 67 5.33 -12.37 -1.11
N SER A 68 5.15 -12.82 -2.35
CA SER A 68 5.45 -14.19 -2.76
C SER A 68 6.94 -14.53 -2.63
N LEU A 69 7.83 -13.57 -2.92
CA LEU A 69 9.26 -13.71 -2.73
C LEU A 69 9.63 -13.63 -1.25
N TYR A 70 8.97 -12.77 -0.48
CA TYR A 70 9.19 -12.62 0.96
C TYR A 70 8.96 -13.96 1.69
N GLN A 71 7.91 -14.68 1.33
CA GLN A 71 7.60 -15.99 1.91
C GLN A 71 8.64 -17.09 1.61
N LYS A 72 9.44 -16.94 0.55
CA LYS A 72 10.55 -17.86 0.22
C LYS A 72 11.81 -17.62 1.07
N GLY A 73 11.82 -16.58 1.89
CA GLY A 73 12.93 -16.29 2.79
C GLY A 73 14.10 -15.57 2.13
N ASP A 74 15.30 -15.76 2.66
CA ASP A 74 16.46 -14.90 2.36
C ASP A 74 17.06 -15.09 0.97
N GLU A 75 16.82 -16.23 0.32
CA GLU A 75 17.30 -16.52 -1.05
C GLU A 75 16.73 -15.56 -2.10
N THR A 76 15.63 -14.87 -1.81
CA THR A 76 14.98 -13.93 -2.73
C THR A 76 15.29 -12.46 -2.45
N ARG A 77 16.21 -12.17 -1.52
CA ARG A 77 16.49 -10.81 -1.03
C ARG A 77 16.81 -9.82 -2.16
N GLU A 78 17.66 -10.21 -3.11
CA GLU A 78 18.03 -9.37 -4.25
C GLU A 78 16.85 -9.06 -5.17
N LYS A 79 16.01 -10.07 -5.45
CA LYS A 79 14.79 -9.88 -6.27
C LYS A 79 13.78 -8.96 -5.59
N ARG A 80 13.61 -9.13 -4.28
CA ARG A 80 12.75 -8.25 -3.45
C ARG A 80 13.25 -6.80 -3.48
N LEU A 81 14.56 -6.60 -3.32
CA LEU A 81 15.17 -5.28 -3.40
C LEU A 81 14.91 -4.63 -4.78
N GLY A 82 15.10 -5.38 -5.87
CA GLY A 82 14.86 -4.86 -7.22
C GLY A 82 13.41 -4.39 -7.45
N ILE A 83 12.41 -5.12 -6.92
CA ILE A 83 11.01 -4.68 -6.97
C ILE A 83 10.82 -3.35 -6.21
N LEU A 84 11.39 -3.25 -5.01
CA LEU A 84 11.27 -2.04 -4.20
C LEU A 84 11.98 -0.83 -4.85
N GLU A 85 13.14 -1.02 -5.47
CA GLU A 85 13.87 0.03 -6.18
C GLU A 85 13.11 0.52 -7.41
N GLU A 86 12.51 -0.39 -8.17
CA GLU A 86 11.70 -0.05 -9.34
C GLU A 86 10.43 0.73 -8.94
N GLU A 87 9.72 0.28 -7.90
CA GLU A 87 8.55 1.00 -7.38
C GLU A 87 8.94 2.35 -6.76
N LYS A 88 10.09 2.44 -6.07
CA LYS A 88 10.65 3.70 -5.58
C LYS A 88 10.86 4.69 -6.72
N LYS A 89 11.50 4.27 -7.82
CA LYS A 89 11.74 5.13 -8.98
C LYS A 89 10.42 5.67 -9.56
N LYS A 90 9.40 4.83 -9.72
CA LYS A 90 8.07 5.25 -10.18
C LYS A 90 7.43 6.27 -9.24
N LEU A 91 7.59 6.10 -7.93
CA LEU A 91 7.10 7.07 -6.93
C LEU A 91 7.81 8.41 -7.03
N GLU A 92 9.14 8.42 -7.17
CA GLU A 92 9.95 9.63 -7.36
C GLU A 92 9.55 10.40 -8.62
N GLU A 93 9.30 9.68 -9.73
CA GLU A 93 8.81 10.28 -10.99
C GLU A 93 7.44 10.94 -10.80
N ARG A 94 6.50 10.27 -10.12
CA ARG A 94 5.17 10.84 -9.83
C ARG A 94 5.26 12.05 -8.90
N LEU A 95 6.12 11.99 -7.89
CA LEU A 95 6.32 13.11 -6.97
C LEU A 95 6.83 14.35 -7.72
N SER A 96 7.78 14.16 -8.64
CA SER A 96 8.28 15.25 -9.50
C SER A 96 7.15 15.85 -10.36
N GLN A 97 6.31 15.02 -10.99
CA GLN A 97 5.18 15.49 -11.79
C GLN A 97 4.14 16.26 -10.95
N LEU A 98 3.81 15.75 -9.76
CA LEU A 98 2.91 16.42 -8.83
C LEU A 98 3.46 17.76 -8.36
N GLN A 99 4.77 17.85 -8.11
CA GLN A 99 5.42 19.11 -7.73
C GLN A 99 5.33 20.15 -8.85
N VAL A 100 5.54 19.75 -10.11
CA VAL A 100 5.37 20.63 -11.26
C VAL A 100 3.93 21.14 -11.37
N ALA A 101 2.94 20.26 -11.20
CA ALA A 101 1.53 20.62 -11.23
C ALA A 101 1.16 21.59 -10.10
N LEU A 102 1.63 21.31 -8.87
CA LEU A 102 1.41 22.16 -7.70
C LEU A 102 2.00 23.56 -7.90
N ASN A 103 3.21 23.65 -8.45
CA ASN A 103 3.84 24.94 -8.76
C ASN A 103 3.01 25.76 -9.76
N ARG A 104 2.45 25.11 -10.79
CA ARG A 104 1.56 25.77 -11.76
C ARG A 104 0.25 26.23 -11.12
N LEU A 105 -0.35 25.41 -10.24
CA LEU A 105 -1.55 25.80 -9.50
C LEU A 105 -1.28 27.01 -8.61
N ASN A 106 -0.17 27.01 -7.88
CA ASN A 106 0.23 28.12 -7.01
C ASN A 106 0.40 29.43 -7.81
N LEU A 107 1.03 29.35 -8.99
CA LEU A 107 1.13 30.51 -9.87
C LEU A 107 -0.24 31.02 -10.32
N LYS A 108 -1.14 30.13 -10.78
CA LYS A 108 -2.49 30.55 -11.18
C LYS A 108 -3.26 31.19 -10.03
N ILE A 109 -3.23 30.58 -8.84
CA ILE A 109 -3.87 31.12 -7.64
C ILE A 109 -3.32 32.52 -7.31
N LYS A 110 -2.00 32.71 -7.40
CA LYS A 110 -1.36 34.01 -7.19
C LYS A 110 -1.88 35.06 -8.18
N LEU A 111 -1.94 34.72 -9.47
CA LEU A 111 -2.41 35.65 -10.51
C LEU A 111 -3.86 36.09 -10.28
N TYR A 112 -4.76 35.17 -9.92
CA TYR A 112 -6.14 35.51 -9.56
C TYR A 112 -6.22 36.41 -8.32
N LYS A 113 -5.42 36.12 -7.27
CA LYS A 113 -5.39 36.94 -6.05
C LYS A 113 -4.87 38.36 -6.30
N GLU A 114 -3.98 38.53 -7.28
CA GLU A 114 -3.42 39.82 -7.67
C GLU A 114 -4.28 40.55 -8.72
N GLY A 115 -5.40 39.97 -9.16
CA GLY A 115 -6.26 40.54 -10.21
C GLY A 115 -5.57 40.68 -11.58
N LYS A 116 -4.51 39.90 -11.81
CA LYS A 116 -3.74 39.90 -13.07
C LYS A 116 -4.40 39.06 -14.16
N ILE A 117 -5.35 38.21 -13.76
CA ILE A 117 -6.28 37.44 -14.58
C ILE A 117 -7.62 37.33 -13.83
#